data_AF-A0A8J5IU59-F1
#
_entry.id   AF-A0A8J5IU59-F1
#
_cell.length_a   1.000
_cell.length_b   1.000
_cell.length_c   1.000
_cell.angle_alpha   90.00
_cell.angle_beta   90.00
_cell.angle_gamma   90.00
#
_symmetry.space_group_name_H-M   'P 1'
#
loop_
_entity.id
_entity.type
_entity.pdbx_description
1 polymer ?
#
loop_
_entity_poly.entity_id
_entity_poly.type
_entity_poly.pdbx_seq_one_letter_code
_entity_poly.pdbx_strand_id
1 'polypeptide(L)'
;MIAHYVPVVSNSLPKSTITTASKRLLRSYEAEVSGDERVNVPGLSKLDDLVQKILKSKPSTEKAVVKAWLQSPVHPKELLRALRLGKGTMKLDANPNLLQWFRIVAAYRAKNGDQAFSDLDIYYLLLKTNSAQDLTTLFRSLKDSPGLEKIAASMQKSLSGAWVSKALQEETYPVTVYNTLRLQEAGTKLDETPIFRQWQKY
;
A
#
# COMPACT_ATOMS: atom_id res chain seq x y z
N MET A 1 73.64 -40.70 4.08
CA MET A 1 72.96 -40.05 5.22
C MET A 1 71.59 -40.70 5.33
N ILE A 2 71.33 -41.53 6.36
CA ILE A 2 70.60 -41.14 7.60
C ILE A 2 69.21 -40.61 7.22
N ALA A 3 68.05 -41.12 7.62
CA ALA A 3 67.65 -42.11 8.61
C ALA A 3 66.12 -42.39 8.46
N HIS A 4 65.74 -43.60 8.86
CA HIS A 4 64.52 -44.03 9.56
C HIS A 4 63.06 -43.79 9.04
N TYR A 5 62.44 -44.94 8.81
CA TYR A 5 61.06 -45.42 8.85
C TYR A 5 60.13 -44.82 9.94
N VAL A 6 58.81 -44.74 9.67
CA VAL A 6 57.66 -45.30 10.46
C VAL A 6 56.30 -44.93 9.80
N PRO A 7 55.22 -45.74 9.93
CA PRO A 7 54.10 -45.78 8.98
C PRO A 7 52.69 -45.46 9.58
N VAL A 8 51.69 -45.39 8.68
CA VAL A 8 50.22 -45.67 8.82
C VAL A 8 49.39 -44.79 9.79
N VAL A 9 48.17 -44.40 9.34
CA VAL A 9 46.85 -44.64 9.97
C VAL A 9 45.80 -43.67 9.37
N SER A 10 44.76 -44.26 8.75
CA SER A 10 43.50 -43.60 8.41
C SER A 10 42.79 -43.10 9.67
N ASN A 11 42.30 -41.86 9.68
CA ASN A 11 41.31 -41.42 10.68
C ASN A 11 40.12 -40.72 10.04
N SER A 12 38.99 -41.39 10.20
CA SER A 12 37.62 -40.96 10.01
C SER A 12 37.26 -39.74 10.86
N LEU A 13 36.35 -38.92 10.31
CA LEU A 13 35.65 -37.81 10.97
C LEU A 13 35.00 -38.22 12.30
N PRO A 14 35.22 -37.48 13.41
CA PRO A 14 34.40 -37.61 14.60
C PRO A 14 33.11 -36.78 14.46
N LYS A 15 31.98 -37.45 14.66
CA LYS A 15 30.66 -36.85 14.89
C LYS A 15 30.66 -36.12 16.24
N SER A 16 30.23 -34.86 16.25
CA SER A 16 29.90 -34.13 17.47
C SER A 16 28.53 -34.57 17.98
N THR A 17 28.52 -35.06 19.21
CA THR A 17 27.35 -35.27 20.07
C THR A 17 27.00 -33.97 20.78
N ILE A 18 25.71 -33.58 20.74
CA ILE A 18 25.09 -32.79 21.81
C ILE A 18 23.94 -33.62 22.37
N THR A 19 23.97 -33.75 23.68
CA THR A 19 23.19 -34.67 24.51
C THR A 19 22.11 -33.88 25.27
N THR A 20 20.89 -34.45 25.27
CA THR A 20 19.89 -34.43 26.35
C THR A 20 18.99 -33.20 26.58
N ALA A 21 17.69 -33.36 26.30
CA ALA A 21 16.63 -33.55 27.32
C ALA A 21 15.23 -33.17 26.78
N SER A 22 14.59 -34.04 26.00
CA SER A 22 13.17 -33.84 25.63
C SER A 22 12.26 -34.50 26.67
N LYS A 23 11.75 -33.70 27.61
CA LYS A 23 10.62 -34.10 28.45
C LYS A 23 9.32 -33.97 27.65
N ARG A 24 8.74 -35.13 27.34
CA ARG A 24 7.31 -35.41 27.13
C ARG A 24 6.35 -34.30 27.57
N LEU A 25 5.53 -33.81 26.65
CA LEU A 25 4.10 -33.57 26.84
C LEU A 25 3.37 -33.85 25.51
N LEU A 26 2.51 -34.87 25.52
CA LEU A 26 1.53 -35.17 24.47
C LEU A 26 0.16 -34.84 25.06
N ARG A 27 -0.58 -33.85 24.52
CA ARG A 27 -2.05 -33.82 24.67
C ARG A 27 -2.76 -32.96 23.62
N SER A 28 -3.49 -33.67 22.75
CA SER A 28 -4.72 -33.33 21.99
C SER A 28 -4.80 -32.04 21.18
N TYR A 29 -4.78 -32.24 19.87
CA TYR A 29 -5.38 -31.42 18.82
C TYR A 29 -6.90 -31.64 18.84
N GLU A 30 -7.67 -30.58 19.12
CA GLU A 30 -9.08 -30.54 18.75
C GLU A 30 -9.54 -29.08 18.55
N ALA A 31 -10.24 -28.89 17.43
CA ALA A 31 -11.12 -27.79 17.04
C ALA A 31 -10.53 -26.39 16.85
N GLU A 32 -10.41 -26.03 15.57
CA GLU A 32 -10.54 -24.67 15.06
C GLU A 32 -11.84 -24.02 15.58
N VAL A 33 -11.70 -22.94 16.33
CA VAL A 33 -12.67 -21.85 16.31
C VAL A 33 -11.90 -20.60 15.92
N SER A 34 -12.12 -20.18 14.68
CA SER A 34 -11.76 -18.86 14.18
C SER A 34 -12.51 -17.82 15.02
N GLY A 35 -11.90 -17.45 16.14
CA GLY A 35 -12.23 -16.25 16.88
C GLY A 35 -11.50 -15.11 16.19
N ASP A 36 -12.25 -14.28 15.44
CA ASP A 36 -11.81 -12.93 15.07
C ASP A 36 -11.51 -12.17 16.37
N GLU A 37 -10.29 -12.33 16.90
CA GLU A 37 -9.72 -11.43 17.88
C GLU A 37 -9.58 -10.07 17.20
N ARG A 38 -10.61 -9.24 17.39
CA ARG A 38 -10.53 -7.81 17.13
C ARG A 38 -9.41 -7.27 18.01
N VAL A 39 -8.21 -7.19 17.45
CA VAL A 39 -7.11 -6.46 18.05
C VAL A 39 -7.55 -5.01 18.16
N ASN A 40 -8.02 -4.63 19.34
CA ASN A 40 -8.39 -3.26 19.66
C ASN A 40 -7.09 -2.46 19.79
N VAL A 41 -6.58 -1.97 18.66
CA VAL A 41 -5.45 -1.05 18.67
C VAL A 41 -5.95 0.28 19.24
N PRO A 42 -5.42 0.77 20.38
CA PRO A 42 -5.95 1.96 21.06
C PRO A 42 -5.99 3.25 20.22
N GLY A 43 -5.28 3.29 19.08
CA GLY A 43 -5.33 4.40 18.12
C GLY A 43 -6.47 4.31 17.11
N LEU A 44 -6.95 3.11 16.77
CA LEU A 44 -8.05 2.92 15.81
C LEU A 44 -9.39 3.37 16.40
N SER A 45 -9.63 3.11 17.68
CA SER A 45 -10.85 3.56 18.36
C SER A 45 -10.97 5.09 18.39
N LYS A 46 -9.88 5.81 18.68
CA LYS A 46 -9.86 7.29 18.64
C LYS A 46 -10.11 7.85 17.24
N LEU A 47 -9.57 7.17 16.21
CA LEU A 47 -9.82 7.52 14.82
C LEU A 47 -11.30 7.29 14.46
N ASP A 48 -11.85 6.12 14.81
CA ASP A 48 -13.25 5.77 14.58
C ASP A 48 -14.18 6.75 15.29
N ASP A 49 -13.89 7.12 16.55
CA ASP A 49 -14.65 8.12 17.29
C ASP A 49 -14.63 9.48 16.59
N LEU A 50 -13.48 9.90 16.07
CA LEU A 50 -13.35 11.17 15.34
C LEU A 50 -14.10 11.13 14.00
N VAL A 51 -13.98 10.02 13.27
CA VAL A 51 -14.72 9.80 12.01
C VAL A 51 -16.22 9.82 12.28
N GLN A 52 -16.68 9.08 13.28
CA GLN A 52 -18.08 9.05 13.69
C GLN A 52 -18.55 10.43 14.17
N LYS A 53 -17.73 11.19 14.89
CA LYS A 53 -18.07 12.55 15.32
C LYS A 53 -18.28 13.48 14.13
N ILE A 54 -17.41 13.45 13.13
CA ILE A 54 -17.53 14.28 11.91
C ILE A 54 -18.73 13.84 11.06
N LEU A 55 -19.02 12.54 10.99
CA LEU A 55 -20.20 12.04 10.27
C LEU A 55 -21.51 12.38 11.00
N LYS A 56 -21.54 12.21 12.33
CA LYS A 56 -22.71 12.50 13.18
C LYS A 56 -23.03 13.99 13.24
N SER A 57 -22.04 14.87 13.18
CA SER A 57 -22.26 16.31 13.11
C SER A 57 -22.95 16.76 11.82
N LYS A 58 -23.13 15.84 10.84
CA LYS A 58 -23.83 16.04 9.56
C LYS A 58 -23.54 17.42 8.98
N PRO A 59 -22.30 17.68 8.53
CA PRO A 59 -21.99 18.95 7.90
C PRO A 59 -22.97 19.18 6.76
N SER A 60 -23.69 20.29 6.79
CA SER A 60 -24.83 20.55 5.89
C SER A 60 -24.44 20.70 4.42
N THR A 61 -23.13 20.79 4.14
CA THR A 61 -22.58 20.91 2.79
C THR A 61 -21.28 20.12 2.67
N GLU A 62 -20.98 19.68 1.45
CA GLU A 62 -19.71 19.05 1.07
C GLU A 62 -18.49 19.89 1.50
N LYS A 63 -18.55 21.22 1.31
CA LYS A 63 -17.48 22.14 1.72
C LYS A 63 -17.24 22.10 3.23
N ALA A 64 -18.30 21.98 4.03
CA ALA A 64 -18.18 21.85 5.48
C ALA A 64 -17.57 20.51 5.88
N VAL A 65 -17.91 19.41 5.18
CA VAL A 65 -17.25 18.10 5.37
C VAL A 65 -15.75 18.23 5.13
N VAL A 66 -15.34 18.75 3.96
CA VAL A 66 -13.92 18.93 3.61
C VAL A 66 -13.21 19.80 4.64
N LYS A 67 -13.80 20.94 5.04
CA LYS A 67 -13.21 21.84 6.04
C LYS A 67 -13.00 21.14 7.39
N ALA A 68 -13.98 20.38 7.88
CA ALA A 68 -13.87 19.64 9.13
C ALA A 68 -12.72 18.61 9.08
N TRP A 69 -12.57 17.91 7.96
CA TRP A 69 -11.46 16.97 7.76
C TRP A 69 -10.11 17.66 7.69
N LEU A 70 -10.00 18.83 7.07
CA LEU A 70 -8.74 19.59 7.01
C LEU A 70 -8.30 20.19 8.36
N GLN A 71 -9.22 20.29 9.32
CA GLN A 71 -8.94 20.70 10.70
C GLN A 71 -8.58 19.52 11.61
N SER A 72 -8.90 18.30 11.18
CA SER A 72 -8.51 17.07 11.86
C SER A 72 -7.03 16.75 11.60
N PRO A 73 -6.32 16.12 12.55
CA PRO A 73 -4.97 15.59 12.32
C PRO A 73 -4.94 14.32 11.46
N VAL A 74 -6.10 13.83 11.00
CA VAL A 74 -6.20 12.56 10.28
C VAL A 74 -5.72 12.67 8.84
N HIS A 75 -4.72 11.86 8.49
CA HIS A 75 -4.22 11.74 7.13
C HIS A 75 -5.25 11.04 6.21
N PRO A 76 -5.42 11.45 4.93
CA PRO A 76 -6.39 10.84 4.02
C PRO A 76 -6.26 9.31 3.86
N LYS A 77 -5.04 8.78 3.95
CA LYS A 77 -4.78 7.33 3.99
C LYS A 77 -5.53 6.61 5.12
N GLU A 78 -5.50 7.16 6.33
CA GLU A 78 -6.17 6.58 7.48
C GLU A 78 -7.70 6.74 7.36
N LEU A 79 -8.14 7.86 6.78
CA LEU A 79 -9.55 8.07 6.48
C LEU A 79 -10.11 7.03 5.51
N LEU A 80 -9.37 6.68 4.45
CA LEU A 80 -9.79 5.64 3.50
C LEU A 80 -10.05 4.31 4.22
N ARG A 81 -9.18 3.95 5.16
CA ARG A 81 -9.28 2.72 5.95
C ARG A 81 -10.46 2.76 6.90
N ALA A 82 -10.63 3.86 7.64
CA ALA A 82 -11.75 4.02 8.58
C ALA A 82 -13.11 3.98 7.87
N LEU A 83 -13.22 4.60 6.69
CA LEU A 83 -14.42 4.55 5.86
C LEU A 83 -14.56 3.23 5.07
N ARG A 84 -13.59 2.32 5.20
CA ARG A 84 -13.54 1.01 4.53
C ARG A 84 -13.70 1.09 3.01
N LEU A 85 -13.29 2.20 2.40
CA LEU A 85 -13.51 2.49 0.97
C LEU A 85 -12.56 1.74 0.03
N GLY A 86 -11.61 0.98 0.58
CA GLY A 86 -10.71 0.16 -0.23
C GLY A 86 -11.43 -1.00 -0.92
N LYS A 87 -12.52 -1.53 -0.34
CA LYS A 87 -13.22 -2.71 -0.86
C LYS A 87 -14.58 -2.30 -1.43
N GLY A 88 -14.90 -2.74 -2.65
CA GLY A 88 -16.20 -2.52 -3.28
C GLY A 88 -16.11 -1.79 -4.62
N THR A 89 -17.24 -1.24 -5.09
CA THR A 89 -17.29 -0.55 -6.37
C THR A 89 -16.43 0.73 -6.38
N MET A 90 -15.57 0.84 -7.39
CA MET A 90 -14.78 2.04 -7.69
C MET A 90 -15.55 3.04 -8.56
N LYS A 91 -16.83 2.78 -8.86
CA LYS A 91 -17.67 3.74 -9.59
C LYS A 91 -18.12 4.85 -8.63
N LEU A 92 -17.81 6.10 -8.96
CA LEU A 92 -18.04 7.26 -8.09
C LEU A 92 -19.52 7.56 -7.86
N ASP A 93 -20.35 7.35 -8.87
CA ASP A 93 -21.82 7.49 -8.82
C ASP A 93 -22.47 6.47 -7.88
N ALA A 94 -21.93 5.25 -7.83
CA ALA A 94 -22.36 4.19 -6.91
C ALA A 94 -21.67 4.27 -5.54
N ASN A 95 -20.70 5.18 -5.34
CA ASN A 95 -19.91 5.29 -4.12
C ASN A 95 -19.65 6.75 -3.72
N PRO A 96 -20.64 7.44 -3.14
CA PRO A 96 -20.52 8.85 -2.76
C PRO A 96 -19.43 9.10 -1.69
N ASN A 97 -19.12 8.10 -0.86
CA ASN A 97 -18.04 8.20 0.12
C ASN A 97 -16.66 8.21 -0.54
N LEU A 98 -16.47 7.43 -1.62
CA LEU A 98 -15.23 7.47 -2.41
C LEU A 98 -15.05 8.83 -3.09
N LEU A 99 -16.12 9.37 -3.68
CA LEU A 99 -16.10 10.72 -4.25
C LEU A 99 -15.73 11.78 -3.19
N GLN A 100 -16.34 11.69 -2.01
CA GLN A 100 -16.04 12.58 -0.89
C GLN A 100 -14.58 12.44 -0.41
N TRP A 101 -14.06 11.21 -0.36
CA TRP A 101 -12.66 10.95 -0.01
C TRP A 101 -11.69 11.63 -1.00
N PHE A 102 -11.95 11.55 -2.31
CA PHE A 102 -11.13 12.25 -3.30
C PHE A 102 -11.16 13.78 -3.14
N ARG A 103 -12.30 14.36 -2.76
CA ARG A 103 -12.40 15.80 -2.47
C ARG A 103 -11.54 16.21 -1.27
N ILE A 104 -11.52 15.36 -0.24
CA ILE A 104 -10.64 15.55 0.92
C ILE A 104 -9.17 15.43 0.51
N VAL A 105 -8.82 14.44 -0.31
CA VAL A 105 -7.46 14.29 -0.86
C VAL A 105 -7.04 15.51 -1.67
N ALA A 106 -7.89 16.00 -2.57
CA ALA A 106 -7.61 17.18 -3.38
C ALA A 106 -7.35 18.41 -2.50
N ALA A 107 -8.19 18.63 -1.49
CA ALA A 107 -8.02 19.75 -0.58
C ALA A 107 -6.79 19.58 0.36
N TYR A 108 -6.48 18.34 0.76
CA TYR A 108 -5.29 18.03 1.54
C TYR A 108 -4.00 18.32 0.77
N ARG A 109 -3.94 17.92 -0.51
CA ARG A 109 -2.81 18.22 -1.41
C ARG A 109 -2.71 19.72 -1.70
N ALA A 110 -3.84 20.41 -1.88
CA ALA A 110 -3.85 21.86 -2.07
C ALA A 110 -3.26 22.61 -0.85
N LYS A 111 -3.52 22.12 0.37
CA LYS A 111 -3.01 22.73 1.61
C LYS A 111 -1.54 22.39 1.90
N ASN A 112 -1.12 21.14 1.65
CA ASN A 112 0.16 20.62 2.13
C ASN A 112 1.17 20.34 1.00
N GLY A 113 0.78 20.54 -0.25
CA GLY A 113 1.57 20.20 -1.44
C GLY A 113 1.27 18.81 -1.98
N ASP A 114 1.51 18.63 -3.28
CA ASP A 114 1.16 17.41 -4.00
C ASP A 114 1.95 16.18 -3.51
N GLN A 115 3.13 16.36 -2.92
CA GLN A 115 3.97 15.29 -2.37
C GLN A 115 3.58 14.85 -0.96
N ALA A 116 2.73 15.61 -0.26
CA ALA A 116 2.23 15.19 1.06
C ALA A 116 1.35 13.93 0.97
N PHE A 117 0.75 13.69 -0.20
CA PHE A 117 0.10 12.43 -0.54
C PHE A 117 0.17 12.26 -2.07
N SER A 118 1.27 11.67 -2.53
CA SER A 118 1.64 11.63 -3.94
C SER A 118 0.71 10.76 -4.78
N ASP A 119 0.80 10.89 -6.11
CA ASP A 119 0.04 10.05 -7.03
C ASP A 119 0.36 8.55 -6.84
N LEU A 120 1.62 8.20 -6.58
CA LEU A 120 2.01 6.81 -6.27
C LEU A 120 1.44 6.35 -4.92
N ASP A 121 1.39 7.22 -3.91
CA ASP A 121 0.77 6.86 -2.62
C ASP A 121 -0.72 6.56 -2.77
N ILE A 122 -1.44 7.35 -3.55
CA ILE A 122 -2.86 7.14 -3.84
C ILE A 122 -3.04 5.85 -4.65
N TYR A 123 -2.23 5.67 -5.70
CA TYR A 123 -2.30 4.50 -6.59
C TYR A 123 -2.07 3.20 -5.82
N TYR A 124 -0.93 3.06 -5.15
CA TYR A 124 -0.60 1.82 -4.43
C TYR A 124 -1.48 1.60 -3.20
N LEU A 125 -2.03 2.66 -2.58
CA LEU A 125 -3.02 2.50 -1.52
C LEU A 125 -4.29 1.82 -2.05
N LEU A 126 -4.81 2.25 -3.21
CA LEU A 126 -6.03 1.71 -3.80
C LEU A 126 -5.78 0.37 -4.50
N LEU A 127 -4.58 0.11 -5.03
CA LEU A 127 -4.22 -1.13 -5.72
C LEU A 127 -4.23 -2.34 -4.78
N LYS A 128 -4.06 -2.13 -3.46
CA LYS A 128 -4.12 -3.21 -2.45
C LYS A 128 -5.41 -4.02 -2.53
N THR A 129 -6.51 -3.39 -2.90
CA THR A 129 -7.85 -3.99 -2.84
C THR A 129 -8.60 -3.93 -4.18
N ASN A 130 -8.01 -3.34 -5.22
CA ASN A 130 -8.62 -3.15 -6.54
C ASN A 130 -7.69 -3.63 -7.66
N SER A 131 -8.23 -3.84 -8.87
CA SER A 131 -7.41 -4.15 -10.04
C SER A 131 -6.79 -2.88 -10.63
N ALA A 132 -5.68 -2.99 -11.36
CA ALA A 132 -5.08 -1.85 -12.06
C ALA A 132 -6.03 -1.24 -13.12
N GLN A 133 -6.90 -2.06 -13.72
CA GLN A 133 -7.90 -1.63 -14.70
C GLN A 133 -9.02 -0.79 -14.06
N ASP A 134 -9.51 -1.19 -12.88
CA ASP A 134 -10.52 -0.43 -12.14
C ASP A 134 -9.99 0.95 -11.76
N LEU A 135 -8.73 1.01 -11.30
CA LEU A 135 -8.09 2.27 -10.96
C LEU A 135 -7.91 3.19 -12.18
N THR A 136 -7.51 2.64 -13.32
CA THR A 136 -7.40 3.41 -14.57
C THR A 136 -8.75 4.04 -14.95
N THR A 137 -9.84 3.27 -14.81
CA THR A 137 -11.20 3.74 -15.09
C THR A 137 -11.65 4.80 -14.08
N LEU A 138 -11.40 4.56 -12.80
CA LEU A 138 -11.69 5.49 -11.71
C LEU A 138 -11.01 6.85 -11.94
N PHE A 139 -9.70 6.88 -12.15
CA PHE A 139 -8.97 8.14 -12.31
C PHE A 139 -9.35 8.89 -13.59
N ARG A 140 -9.79 8.17 -14.63
CA ARG A 140 -10.39 8.79 -15.82
C ARG A 140 -11.70 9.49 -15.47
N SER A 141 -12.58 8.85 -14.70
CA SER A 141 -13.90 9.39 -14.32
C SER A 141 -13.83 10.61 -13.41
N LEU A 142 -12.73 10.79 -12.66
CA LEU A 142 -12.55 11.96 -11.78
C LEU A 142 -12.61 13.29 -12.56
N LYS A 143 -12.27 13.30 -13.85
CA LYS A 143 -12.29 14.53 -14.68
C LYS A 143 -13.71 15.10 -14.84
N ASP A 144 -14.72 14.24 -14.71
CA ASP A 144 -16.13 14.59 -14.89
C ASP A 144 -16.76 15.05 -13.56
N SER A 145 -15.97 15.08 -12.48
CA SER A 145 -16.38 15.50 -11.14
C SER A 145 -15.81 16.89 -10.81
N PRO A 146 -16.66 17.91 -10.61
CA PRO A 146 -16.21 19.27 -10.31
C PRO A 146 -15.24 19.34 -9.13
N GLY A 147 -14.11 20.00 -9.32
CA GLY A 147 -13.07 20.19 -8.32
C GLY A 147 -12.06 19.04 -8.20
N LEU A 148 -12.17 18.00 -9.04
CA LEU A 148 -11.24 16.86 -9.09
C LEU A 148 -10.44 16.79 -10.40
N GLU A 149 -10.54 17.80 -11.25
CA GLU A 149 -9.89 17.84 -12.56
C GLU A 149 -8.37 17.79 -12.43
N LYS A 150 -7.80 18.52 -11.45
CA LYS A 150 -6.35 18.53 -11.20
C LYS A 150 -5.82 17.15 -10.82
N ILE A 151 -6.50 16.45 -9.90
CA ILE A 151 -6.08 15.11 -9.46
C ILE A 151 -6.32 14.08 -10.57
N ALA A 152 -7.41 14.21 -11.35
CA ALA A 152 -7.65 13.37 -12.51
C ALA A 152 -6.50 13.49 -13.52
N ALA A 153 -6.11 14.72 -13.85
CA ALA A 153 -5.03 15.00 -14.79
C ALA A 153 -3.67 14.49 -14.27
N SER A 154 -3.35 14.70 -12.98
CA SER A 154 -2.09 14.22 -12.40
C SER A 154 -2.01 12.70 -12.42
N MET A 155 -3.06 12.02 -11.94
CA MET A 155 -3.11 10.55 -11.91
C MET A 155 -3.04 9.95 -13.32
N GLN A 156 -3.77 10.51 -14.28
CA GLN A 156 -3.70 10.05 -15.68
C GLN A 156 -2.31 10.26 -16.28
N LYS A 157 -1.66 11.41 -16.01
CA LYS A 157 -0.27 11.65 -16.43
C LYS A 157 0.68 10.62 -15.83
N SER A 158 0.58 10.37 -14.52
CA SER A 158 1.38 9.39 -13.79
C SER A 158 1.16 7.94 -14.25
N LEU A 159 -0.01 7.60 -14.79
CA LEU A 159 -0.28 6.24 -15.31
C LEU A 159 -0.04 6.09 -16.81
N SER A 160 0.01 7.19 -17.57
CA SER A 160 0.19 7.16 -19.03
C SER A 160 1.61 6.80 -19.48
N GLY A 161 2.59 6.81 -18.59
CA GLY A 161 4.01 6.72 -18.95
C GLY A 161 4.64 8.04 -19.38
N ALA A 162 3.85 9.11 -19.54
CA ALA A 162 4.37 10.45 -19.84
C ALA A 162 5.15 11.09 -18.66
N TRP A 163 5.27 10.38 -17.54
CA TRP A 163 6.02 10.78 -16.36
C TRP A 163 7.46 10.22 -16.33
N VAL A 164 7.86 9.34 -17.29
CA VAL A 164 9.28 8.99 -17.45
C VAL A 164 9.98 10.29 -17.80
N SER A 165 10.47 10.96 -16.76
CA SER A 165 11.11 12.25 -16.87
C SER A 165 12.31 12.06 -17.78
N LYS A 166 12.75 13.13 -18.45
CA LYS A 166 13.99 13.07 -19.23
C LYS A 166 15.15 12.49 -18.40
N ALA A 167 15.19 12.81 -17.10
CA ALA A 167 16.15 12.25 -16.15
C ALA A 167 16.03 10.73 -15.97
N LEU A 168 14.81 10.16 -15.96
CA LEU A 168 14.63 8.72 -15.92
C LEU A 168 14.87 8.04 -17.26
N GLN A 169 14.73 8.76 -18.38
CA GLN A 169 15.14 8.25 -19.70
C GLN A 169 16.67 8.18 -19.84
N GLU A 170 17.37 9.12 -19.19
CA GLU A 170 18.83 9.17 -19.13
C GLU A 170 19.41 8.25 -18.05
N GLU A 171 18.58 7.78 -17.11
CA GLU A 171 18.99 6.73 -16.18
C GLU A 171 19.41 5.49 -16.97
N THR A 172 20.48 4.84 -16.57
CA THR A 172 21.02 3.67 -17.30
C THR A 172 20.74 2.37 -16.55
N TYR A 173 20.41 2.46 -15.25
CA TYR A 173 20.19 1.29 -14.41
C TYR A 173 18.68 1.02 -14.24
N PRO A 174 18.12 -0.07 -14.82
CA PRO A 174 16.69 -0.36 -14.73
C PRO A 174 16.19 -0.52 -13.29
N VAL A 175 17.05 -0.99 -12.39
CA VAL A 175 16.73 -1.11 -10.96
C VAL A 175 16.46 0.24 -10.30
N THR A 176 17.14 1.30 -10.74
CA THR A 176 16.90 2.67 -10.23
C THR A 176 15.50 3.11 -10.61
N VAL A 177 15.14 2.98 -11.90
CA VAL A 177 13.80 3.33 -12.38
C VAL A 177 12.72 2.47 -11.71
N TYR A 178 12.98 1.18 -11.50
CA TYR A 178 12.08 0.26 -10.79
C TYR A 178 11.77 0.75 -9.38
N ASN A 179 12.81 1.14 -8.64
CA ASN A 179 12.70 1.63 -7.27
C ASN A 179 12.05 3.02 -7.20
N THR A 180 12.40 3.93 -8.12
CA THR A 180 11.77 5.25 -8.23
C THR A 180 10.27 5.13 -8.45
N LEU A 181 9.87 4.15 -9.25
CA LEU A 181 8.46 3.84 -9.49
C LEU A 181 7.77 3.08 -8.38
N ARG A 182 8.52 2.62 -7.39
CA ARG A 182 8.03 1.81 -6.29
C ARG A 182 7.29 0.56 -6.78
N LEU A 183 7.74 -0.04 -7.88
CA LEU A 183 7.08 -1.20 -8.50
C LEU A 183 6.95 -2.38 -7.53
N GLN A 184 7.87 -2.52 -6.57
CA GLN A 184 7.76 -3.50 -5.50
C GLN A 184 6.44 -3.41 -4.70
N GLU A 185 5.79 -2.24 -4.63
CA GLU A 185 4.53 -2.08 -3.90
C GLU A 185 3.32 -2.70 -4.62
N ALA A 186 3.44 -3.01 -5.91
CA ALA A 186 2.40 -3.71 -6.65
C ALA A 186 2.26 -5.19 -6.21
N GLY A 187 3.32 -5.77 -5.62
CA GLY A 187 3.33 -7.16 -5.16
C GLY A 187 2.93 -8.13 -6.27
N THR A 188 1.94 -8.98 -5.99
CA THR A 188 1.44 -9.99 -6.94
C THR A 188 0.67 -9.41 -8.13
N LYS A 189 0.36 -8.10 -8.13
CA LYS A 189 -0.38 -7.41 -9.22
C LYS A 189 0.56 -6.63 -10.14
N LEU A 190 1.86 -6.84 -10.04
CA LEU A 190 2.87 -6.06 -10.75
C LEU A 190 2.65 -6.05 -12.27
N ASP A 191 2.42 -7.22 -12.84
CA ASP A 191 2.16 -7.47 -14.27
C ASP A 191 0.87 -6.80 -14.79
N GLU A 192 -0.11 -6.60 -13.92
CA GLU A 192 -1.34 -5.87 -14.25
C GLU A 192 -1.11 -4.36 -14.36
N THR A 193 -0.09 -3.81 -13.68
CA THR A 193 0.07 -2.37 -13.58
C THR A 193 0.52 -1.76 -14.91
N PRO A 194 -0.08 -0.63 -15.36
CA PRO A 194 0.44 0.11 -16.50
C PRO A 194 1.88 0.55 -16.22
N ILE A 195 2.18 1.02 -15.00
CA ILE A 195 3.52 1.48 -14.62
C ILE A 195 4.61 0.42 -14.90
N PHE A 196 4.37 -0.86 -14.59
CA PHE A 196 5.30 -1.94 -14.91
C PHE A 196 5.45 -2.19 -16.42
N ARG A 197 4.34 -2.21 -17.17
CA ARG A 197 4.39 -2.33 -18.64
C ARG A 197 5.18 -1.20 -19.30
N GLN A 198 5.14 -0.02 -18.71
CA GLN A 198 5.97 1.11 -19.13
C GLN A 198 7.44 0.88 -18.79
N TRP A 199 7.77 0.43 -17.57
CA TRP A 199 9.14 0.11 -17.17
C TRP A 199 9.77 -0.99 -18.04
N GLN A 200 9.01 -1.98 -18.50
CA GLN A 200 9.50 -3.01 -19.42
C GLN A 200 9.87 -2.49 -20.81
N LYS A 201 9.36 -1.32 -21.20
CA LYS A 201 9.61 -0.69 -22.51
C LYS A 201 10.72 0.36 -22.47
N TYR A 202 11.05 0.82 -21.26
CA TYR A 202 12.19 1.69 -20.99
C TYR A 202 13.48 0.86 -21.13
#